data_AF-A0A665UFH1-F1
#
_entry.id   AF-A0A665UFH1-F1
#
_cell.length_a   1.000
_cell.length_b   1.000
_cell.length_c   1.000
_cell.angle_alpha   90.00
_cell.angle_beta   90.00
_cell.angle_gamma   90.00
#
_symmetry.space_group_name_H-M   'P 1'
#
loop_
_entity.id
_entity.type
_entity.pdbx_description
1 polymer ?
#
loop_
_entity_poly.entity_id
_entity_poly.type
_entity_poly.pdbx_seq_one_letter_code
_entity_poly.pdbx_strand_id
1 'polypeptide(L)'
;MADTAAVGAAPPPGQQQVCSGEPAAGGPESLQSPDMPHPAEGPKHNGTEAETPVIDSEGEQSQDPKTSEETKNQEDLKESQDPKRPEEEEEKEAEEEEVKEEPLGPNDVVCDSCIESPCRALKSCLTCLVSYCEAHLRPHLENPKFQNHRLVEPLRDIERRTCESHKWPLEIFCCADAVCICQDCVAEDHKGHNTVSVVEARRQIEKELSEKQSEMVKTVTAAENAINKLQLNTVSIEQSVTDVRAVIESQFEELQAVVEKAKREITEILEGEEKQAIKQADGIRVHLEQRCMELKKTQGQMEKLSKNKNDVDFLQEYSEWKKEVTDISLPGVYIGLMDQLKYFSRVIVDSTQELCARLVSSYIDKLKETCKNDKMGIKTTVHEIVAAKQNMSLPDPKTYADFLKYSAHVTFDADTAHKFLRLTEENRKVTNTTPWQHPYPDVPERFESWRQVLAAESFYLGRHYFEVDISGEGTHIGVTYKSIDRKGNESNSCITGNDFSWCLQWNGRTFSAWHSDVETPLNVNKFNRIGVYVDYTRGLLAFYGVGDTMTPIHEYQAEFLEPLYPAFWLSKKENVVALVAPGEPLRLKSPSPPSSPANGAIIS
;
A
#
# COMPACT_ATOMS: atom_id res chain seq x y z
N MET A 1 27.87 -37.59 -77.14
CA MET A 1 26.81 -36.61 -77.44
C MET A 1 27.03 -35.50 -76.43
N ALA A 2 27.77 -34.44 -76.77
CA ALA A 2 27.30 -33.27 -77.53
C ALA A 2 26.27 -32.47 -76.69
N ASP A 3 26.40 -31.18 -76.39
CA ASP A 3 27.31 -30.19 -76.98
C ASP A 3 27.69 -29.00 -76.06
N THR A 4 28.74 -28.31 -76.51
CA THR A 4 29.25 -26.91 -76.37
C THR A 4 28.23 -25.76 -76.09
N ALA A 5 28.56 -24.48 -75.82
CA ALA A 5 29.74 -23.73 -75.30
C ALA A 5 29.41 -22.21 -75.17
N ALA A 6 30.42 -21.35 -74.90
CA ALA A 6 30.45 -19.86 -74.86
C ALA A 6 29.86 -19.17 -73.60
N VAL A 7 30.51 -18.25 -72.85
CA VAL A 7 31.71 -17.38 -72.97
C VAL A 7 31.53 -16.03 -73.71
N GLY A 8 31.78 -14.93 -72.98
CA GLY A 8 31.98 -13.54 -73.44
C GLY A 8 31.77 -12.56 -72.26
N ALA A 9 32.75 -11.89 -71.63
CA ALA A 9 33.89 -11.06 -72.05
C ALA A 9 33.57 -9.54 -72.17
N ALA A 10 33.80 -8.81 -71.06
CA ALA A 10 34.52 -7.52 -70.86
C ALA A 10 35.06 -6.68 -72.07
N PRO A 11 35.42 -5.37 -71.94
CA PRO A 11 35.13 -4.35 -70.90
C PRO A 11 34.84 -2.89 -71.47
N PRO A 12 35.50 -1.72 -71.14
CA PRO A 12 34.85 -0.38 -71.04
C PRO A 12 35.53 0.64 -72.05
N PRO A 13 35.88 1.95 -71.81
CA PRO A 13 35.61 2.93 -70.73
C PRO A 13 35.34 4.42 -71.16
N GLY A 14 35.15 5.32 -70.18
CA GLY A 14 35.45 6.77 -70.30
C GLY A 14 34.70 7.67 -69.31
N GLN A 15 35.08 8.93 -69.03
CA GLN A 15 36.36 9.61 -68.73
C GLN A 15 36.06 11.14 -68.59
N GLN A 16 36.72 11.85 -67.65
CA GLN A 16 36.95 13.32 -67.61
C GLN A 16 35.69 14.22 -67.38
N GLN A 17 35.73 15.48 -66.89
CA GLN A 17 36.78 16.51 -66.63
C GLN A 17 36.24 17.48 -65.50
N VAL A 18 36.88 17.77 -64.35
CA VAL A 18 37.99 18.73 -64.00
C VAL A 18 37.59 20.21 -63.70
N CYS A 19 37.97 20.70 -62.50
CA CYS A 19 38.22 22.09 -61.98
C CYS A 19 37.13 23.20 -62.12
N SER A 20 37.05 24.28 -61.32
CA SER A 20 37.96 24.94 -60.33
C SER A 20 37.12 25.57 -59.17
N GLY A 21 37.62 26.22 -58.10
CA GLY A 21 39.00 26.53 -57.65
C GLY A 21 39.02 27.44 -56.39
N GLU A 22 40.21 27.65 -55.82
CA GLU A 22 40.58 28.52 -54.65
C GLU A 22 41.36 29.80 -55.15
N PRO A 23 41.93 30.71 -54.31
CA PRO A 23 41.67 31.14 -52.91
C PRO A 23 41.74 32.71 -52.72
N ALA A 24 41.79 33.21 -51.47
CA ALA A 24 42.88 34.06 -50.90
C ALA A 24 42.53 35.33 -50.09
N ALA A 25 43.45 35.66 -49.16
CA ALA A 25 43.70 36.91 -48.40
C ALA A 25 42.70 37.32 -47.28
N GLY A 26 43.16 37.71 -46.08
CA GLY A 26 44.52 37.76 -45.51
C GLY A 26 44.55 38.25 -44.05
N GLY A 27 45.64 37.98 -43.31
CA GLY A 27 45.95 38.62 -42.00
C GLY A 27 46.75 39.93 -42.18
N PRO A 28 47.61 40.37 -41.22
CA PRO A 28 48.03 39.72 -39.95
C PRO A 28 48.25 40.71 -38.75
N GLU A 29 48.99 40.24 -37.73
CA GLU A 29 49.80 40.99 -36.72
C GLU A 29 49.12 41.77 -35.55
N SER A 30 49.73 41.96 -34.36
CA SER A 30 50.77 41.17 -33.62
C SER A 30 50.96 41.66 -32.15
N LEU A 31 51.51 40.78 -31.28
CA LEU A 31 52.35 41.04 -30.09
C LEU A 31 51.90 42.00 -28.95
N GLN A 32 51.64 41.48 -27.74
CA GLN A 32 52.51 41.60 -26.53
C GLN A 32 51.88 41.03 -25.22
N SER A 33 52.71 40.39 -24.39
CA SER A 33 52.47 40.00 -22.98
C SER A 33 52.71 41.21 -22.03
N PRO A 34 52.60 41.15 -20.67
CA PRO A 34 52.52 39.99 -19.76
C PRO A 34 51.48 40.07 -18.61
N ASP A 35 51.25 38.95 -17.89
CA ASP A 35 51.68 38.72 -16.49
C ASP A 35 50.92 37.56 -15.79
N MET A 36 51.64 36.87 -14.91
CA MET A 36 51.15 35.80 -14.01
C MET A 36 50.81 36.38 -12.62
N PRO A 37 50.12 35.63 -11.75
CA PRO A 37 50.88 34.92 -10.72
C PRO A 37 50.56 33.41 -10.59
N HIS A 38 51.56 32.65 -10.16
CA HIS A 38 51.50 31.24 -9.80
C HIS A 38 50.92 31.00 -8.38
N PRO A 39 50.60 29.75 -7.98
CA PRO A 39 50.01 29.43 -6.69
C PRO A 39 51.04 29.44 -5.54
N ALA A 40 50.55 29.47 -4.31
CA ALA A 40 51.36 29.27 -3.11
C ALA A 40 51.28 27.81 -2.61
N GLU A 41 52.44 27.26 -2.28
CA GLU A 41 52.65 25.90 -1.78
C GLU A 41 52.25 25.76 -0.29
N GLY A 42 52.09 24.52 0.19
CA GLY A 42 52.25 24.22 1.62
C GLY A 42 53.71 24.43 2.06
N PRO A 43 54.07 24.22 3.34
CA PRO A 43 54.22 22.85 3.87
C PRO A 43 53.92 22.77 5.40
N LYS A 44 54.25 21.76 6.23
CA LYS A 44 55.24 20.67 6.15
C LYS A 44 54.95 19.59 7.22
N HIS A 45 55.25 18.32 6.90
CA HIS A 45 55.79 17.18 7.69
C HIS A 45 55.78 17.19 9.26
N ASN A 46 55.75 16.06 9.99
CA ASN A 46 56.11 14.64 9.73
C ASN A 46 54.94 13.70 10.18
N GLY A 47 54.83 12.40 9.84
CA GLY A 47 55.84 11.34 9.75
C GLY A 47 56.03 10.67 11.15
N THR A 48 56.17 9.35 11.33
CA THR A 48 56.56 8.26 10.41
C THR A 48 56.30 6.88 11.09
N GLU A 49 56.15 5.80 10.30
CA GLU A 49 56.30 4.33 10.61
C GLU A 49 55.71 3.74 11.93
N ALA A 50 54.84 2.73 11.92
CA ALA A 50 55.00 1.33 11.47
C ALA A 50 55.90 0.46 12.38
N GLU A 51 55.29 -0.49 13.12
CA GLU A 51 55.68 -1.92 13.19
C GLU A 51 54.77 -2.71 14.16
N THR A 52 54.60 -4.01 13.90
CA THR A 52 53.96 -5.01 14.79
C THR A 52 54.93 -5.49 15.87
N PRO A 53 54.45 -5.90 17.08
CA PRO A 53 54.53 -7.34 17.40
C PRO A 53 53.47 -7.91 18.38
N VAL A 54 52.86 -9.04 17.98
CA VAL A 54 52.87 -10.37 18.64
C VAL A 54 53.04 -10.48 20.20
N ILE A 55 51.98 -10.96 20.89
CA ILE A 55 51.93 -11.83 22.12
C ILE A 55 52.41 -11.17 23.46
N ASP A 56 51.77 -11.33 24.64
CA ASP A 56 50.92 -12.42 25.19
C ASP A 56 49.78 -11.95 26.14
N SER A 57 48.84 -12.88 26.45
CA SER A 57 47.94 -13.08 27.63
C SER A 57 47.59 -11.93 28.62
N GLU A 58 46.42 -11.80 29.29
CA GLU A 58 45.22 -12.63 29.59
C GLU A 58 43.98 -11.67 29.58
N GLY A 59 42.70 -12.04 29.52
CA GLY A 59 41.97 -13.32 29.52
C GLY A 59 40.45 -13.06 29.34
N GLU A 60 39.60 -14.06 29.62
CA GLU A 60 38.12 -14.06 29.53
C GLU A 60 37.49 -14.03 28.11
N GLN A 61 37.06 -15.22 27.66
CA GLN A 61 36.16 -15.42 26.51
C GLN A 61 34.75 -15.81 27.00
N SER A 62 33.72 -15.34 26.29
CA SER A 62 32.40 -15.96 26.27
C SER A 62 31.99 -16.20 24.81
N GLN A 63 31.39 -17.37 24.54
CA GLN A 63 31.01 -17.84 23.19
C GLN A 63 29.55 -18.27 23.13
N ASP A 64 29.06 -18.42 21.90
CA ASP A 64 27.67 -18.63 21.49
C ASP A 64 26.97 -19.88 22.06
N PRO A 65 25.61 -19.87 22.13
CA PRO A 65 24.82 -21.03 22.49
C PRO A 65 24.45 -21.91 21.28
N LYS A 66 24.49 -23.24 21.44
CA LYS A 66 23.84 -24.20 20.54
C LYS A 66 23.34 -25.45 21.26
N THR A 67 22.04 -25.73 21.11
CA THR A 67 21.38 -27.06 20.99
C THR A 67 21.74 -28.22 21.93
N SER A 68 20.74 -28.77 22.65
CA SER A 68 20.20 -30.14 22.39
C SER A 68 19.06 -30.59 23.34
N GLU A 69 17.92 -30.97 22.76
CA GLU A 69 16.94 -32.07 23.04
C GLU A 69 16.67 -32.73 24.42
N GLU A 70 15.46 -33.30 24.48
CA GLU A 70 14.76 -34.02 25.57
C GLU A 70 15.29 -35.48 25.76
N THR A 71 15.07 -36.25 26.84
CA THR A 71 13.77 -36.87 27.25
C THR A 71 13.98 -37.86 28.43
N LYS A 72 12.96 -38.05 29.31
CA LYS A 72 12.69 -39.24 30.20
C LYS A 72 13.68 -39.54 31.36
N ASN A 73 13.33 -40.23 32.46
CA ASN A 73 12.19 -41.10 32.81
C ASN A 73 11.80 -41.01 34.33
N GLN A 74 10.84 -41.84 34.77
CA GLN A 74 10.07 -41.84 36.04
C GLN A 74 10.44 -43.02 36.98
N GLU A 75 10.28 -42.88 38.33
CA GLU A 75 10.09 -43.93 39.39
C GLU A 75 10.22 -43.28 40.82
N ASP A 76 9.84 -43.84 41.99
CA ASP A 76 8.56 -44.44 42.45
C ASP A 76 8.49 -44.55 44.03
N LEU A 77 7.31 -44.90 44.61
CA LEU A 77 7.02 -45.56 45.92
C LEU A 77 7.36 -44.95 47.33
N LYS A 78 6.29 -44.85 48.18
CA LYS A 78 6.13 -45.14 49.66
C LYS A 78 7.17 -44.61 50.70
N GLU A 79 6.90 -44.42 52.00
CA GLU A 79 6.04 -45.12 52.98
C GLU A 79 5.66 -44.24 54.21
N SER A 80 4.90 -44.80 55.16
CA SER A 80 4.28 -44.25 56.39
C SER A 80 5.16 -43.56 57.45
N GLN A 81 4.57 -42.67 58.27
CA GLN A 81 4.43 -42.87 59.74
C GLN A 81 3.55 -41.82 60.46
N ASP A 82 2.80 -42.29 61.48
CA ASP A 82 2.00 -41.54 62.47
C ASP A 82 2.92 -40.97 63.58
N PRO A 83 2.54 -39.93 64.39
CA PRO A 83 1.80 -40.26 65.61
C PRO A 83 0.85 -39.19 66.25
N LYS A 84 -0.19 -39.73 66.89
CA LYS A 84 -0.76 -39.35 68.22
C LYS A 84 -1.85 -38.26 68.36
N ARG A 85 -3.07 -38.77 68.60
CA ARG A 85 -4.14 -38.30 69.52
C ARG A 85 -3.61 -38.12 70.98
N PRO A 86 -4.31 -37.38 71.87
CA PRO A 86 -5.59 -37.82 72.49
C PRO A 86 -6.67 -36.68 72.56
N GLU A 87 -7.99 -36.98 72.42
CA GLU A 87 -9.02 -37.12 73.50
C GLU A 87 -9.42 -35.76 74.11
N GLU A 88 -10.68 -35.37 74.38
CA GLU A 88 -12.04 -35.94 74.41
C GLU A 88 -13.03 -34.82 73.93
N GLU A 89 -14.34 -34.96 73.67
CA GLU A 89 -15.39 -35.92 74.05
C GLU A 89 -16.55 -35.81 73.01
N GLU A 90 -17.36 -36.87 72.79
CA GLU A 90 -18.61 -36.79 72.02
C GLU A 90 -19.81 -36.60 72.98
N GLU A 91 -20.69 -35.63 72.71
CA GLU A 91 -22.11 -35.76 73.06
C GLU A 91 -22.95 -35.73 71.78
N LYS A 92 -23.92 -36.65 71.69
CA LYS A 92 -24.83 -36.82 70.56
C LYS A 92 -26.19 -36.26 70.93
N GLU A 93 -26.74 -35.38 70.12
CA GLU A 93 -28.19 -35.19 70.01
C GLU A 93 -28.63 -35.26 68.54
N ALA A 94 -29.92 -35.52 68.33
CA ALA A 94 -30.44 -36.14 67.12
C ALA A 94 -30.48 -35.22 65.90
N GLU A 95 -30.28 -35.79 64.71
CA GLU A 95 -30.64 -35.16 63.44
C GLU A 95 -32.18 -35.03 63.37
N GLU A 96 -32.70 -33.82 63.54
CA GLU A 96 -33.97 -33.43 62.94
C GLU A 96 -33.76 -33.34 61.41
N GLU A 97 -34.72 -33.81 60.61
CA GLU A 97 -34.69 -33.60 59.16
C GLU A 97 -34.90 -32.10 58.83
N GLU A 98 -33.82 -31.33 58.81
CA GLU A 98 -33.81 -30.03 58.12
C GLU A 98 -34.09 -30.27 56.63
N VAL A 99 -35.29 -29.91 56.20
CA VAL A 99 -35.63 -29.77 54.78
C VAL A 99 -34.76 -28.64 54.21
N LYS A 100 -33.64 -29.02 53.59
CA LYS A 100 -32.75 -28.08 52.89
C LYS A 100 -33.53 -27.39 51.77
N GLU A 101 -33.84 -26.12 51.94
CA GLU A 101 -34.34 -25.28 50.84
C GLU A 101 -33.27 -25.23 49.73
N GLU A 102 -33.66 -25.54 48.50
CA GLU A 102 -32.78 -25.36 47.34
C GLU A 102 -32.42 -23.88 47.20
N PRO A 103 -31.14 -23.52 46.98
CA PRO A 103 -30.76 -22.12 46.78
C PRO A 103 -31.47 -21.53 45.57
N LEU A 104 -32.14 -20.38 45.76
CA LEU A 104 -32.83 -19.67 44.68
C LEU A 104 -31.87 -19.37 43.53
N GLY A 105 -32.20 -19.86 42.34
CA GLY A 105 -31.43 -19.62 41.13
C GLY A 105 -31.70 -18.23 40.55
N PRO A 106 -30.84 -17.71 39.67
CA PRO A 106 -31.06 -16.42 38.98
C PRO A 106 -32.33 -16.41 38.10
N ASN A 107 -32.91 -17.58 37.82
CA ASN A 107 -34.23 -17.87 37.23
C ASN A 107 -35.48 -17.58 38.12
N ASP A 108 -35.36 -17.61 39.44
CA ASP A 108 -36.54 -17.78 40.30
C ASP A 108 -37.37 -16.51 40.55
N VAL A 109 -38.65 -16.71 40.81
CA VAL A 109 -39.59 -15.66 41.23
C VAL A 109 -39.84 -15.84 42.72
N VAL A 110 -39.67 -14.76 43.49
CA VAL A 110 -39.89 -14.75 44.95
C VAL A 110 -41.33 -14.35 45.29
N CYS A 111 -41.75 -14.62 46.52
CA CYS A 111 -43.03 -14.13 47.03
C CYS A 111 -42.93 -12.68 47.51
N ASP A 112 -43.73 -11.79 46.91
CA ASP A 112 -43.72 -10.34 47.25
C ASP A 112 -44.41 -10.03 48.59
N SER A 113 -45.02 -11.04 49.23
CA SER A 113 -45.69 -10.93 50.56
C SER A 113 -44.82 -11.43 51.71
N CYS A 114 -43.66 -12.04 51.45
CA CYS A 114 -42.70 -12.43 52.49
C CYS A 114 -41.80 -11.24 52.84
N ILE A 115 -41.80 -10.84 54.11
CA ILE A 115 -41.12 -9.62 54.58
C ILE A 115 -39.65 -9.89 54.95
N GLU A 116 -39.36 -11.01 55.62
CA GLU A 116 -38.04 -11.29 56.21
C GLU A 116 -37.23 -12.33 55.42
N SER A 117 -37.90 -13.37 54.90
CA SER A 117 -37.32 -14.42 54.06
C SER A 117 -38.13 -14.62 52.77
N PRO A 118 -37.74 -13.99 51.64
CA PRO A 118 -38.43 -14.13 50.36
C PRO A 118 -38.26 -15.55 49.77
N CYS A 119 -39.16 -16.46 50.11
CA CYS A 119 -39.18 -17.81 49.55
C CYS A 119 -39.79 -17.84 48.13
N ARG A 120 -39.55 -18.95 47.42
CA ARG A 120 -39.98 -19.17 46.02
C ARG A 120 -41.50 -19.03 45.89
N ALA A 121 -41.97 -18.24 44.93
CA ALA A 121 -43.38 -18.17 44.59
C ALA A 121 -43.80 -19.46 43.87
N LEU A 122 -45.01 -19.95 44.17
CA LEU A 122 -45.62 -21.10 43.49
C LEU A 122 -46.63 -20.69 42.42
N LYS A 123 -47.30 -19.54 42.61
CA LYS A 123 -48.21 -18.94 41.63
C LYS A 123 -48.17 -17.42 41.72
N SER A 124 -48.40 -16.75 40.59
CA SER A 124 -48.71 -15.31 40.57
C SER A 124 -50.20 -15.12 40.30
N CYS A 125 -50.81 -14.14 40.98
CA CYS A 125 -52.21 -13.78 40.81
C CYS A 125 -52.33 -12.59 39.85
N LEU A 126 -52.93 -12.80 38.67
CA LEU A 126 -53.16 -11.73 37.69
C LEU A 126 -54.17 -10.68 38.17
N THR A 127 -54.94 -10.96 39.22
CA THR A 127 -55.91 -10.02 39.82
C THR A 127 -55.29 -9.17 40.94
N CYS A 128 -54.31 -9.71 41.67
CA CYS A 128 -53.59 -8.97 42.71
C CYS A 128 -52.29 -8.32 42.19
N LEU A 129 -51.79 -8.75 41.03
CA LEU A 129 -50.47 -8.42 40.47
C LEU A 129 -49.32 -8.76 41.43
N VAL A 130 -49.47 -9.88 42.16
CA VAL A 130 -48.55 -10.33 43.22
C VAL A 130 -48.25 -11.83 43.07
N SER A 131 -47.02 -12.21 43.36
CA SER A 131 -46.49 -13.57 43.41
C SER A 131 -46.49 -14.11 44.84
N TYR A 132 -47.00 -15.34 45.00
CA TYR A 132 -47.25 -15.95 46.30
C TYR A 132 -46.54 -17.30 46.46
N CYS A 133 -45.85 -17.48 47.60
CA CYS A 133 -45.47 -18.79 48.11
C CYS A 133 -46.70 -19.54 48.64
N GLU A 134 -46.56 -20.82 49.00
CA GLU A 134 -47.67 -21.66 49.43
C GLU A 134 -48.50 -21.06 50.59
N ALA A 135 -47.83 -20.50 51.60
CA ALA A 135 -48.47 -19.89 52.76
C ALA A 135 -49.34 -18.68 52.39
N HIS A 136 -48.85 -17.80 51.51
CA HIS A 136 -49.59 -16.61 51.07
C HIS A 136 -50.56 -16.90 49.91
N LEU A 137 -50.45 -18.05 49.25
CA LEU A 137 -51.38 -18.50 48.21
C LEU A 137 -52.65 -19.12 48.78
N ARG A 138 -52.58 -19.76 49.96
CA ARG A 138 -53.72 -20.42 50.63
C ARG A 138 -55.02 -19.60 50.66
N PRO A 139 -55.03 -18.30 51.01
CA PRO A 139 -56.24 -17.48 50.94
C PRO A 139 -56.94 -17.50 49.57
N HIS A 140 -56.17 -17.46 48.46
CA HIS A 140 -56.72 -17.49 47.10
C HIS A 140 -57.27 -18.87 46.69
N LEU A 141 -56.88 -19.95 47.38
CA LEU A 141 -57.36 -21.32 47.14
C LEU A 141 -58.54 -21.69 48.04
N GLU A 142 -58.52 -21.29 49.31
CA GLU A 142 -59.46 -21.76 50.34
C GLU A 142 -60.66 -20.82 50.54
N ASN A 143 -60.51 -19.51 50.28
CA ASN A 143 -61.56 -18.52 50.55
C ASN A 143 -62.50 -18.35 49.33
N PRO A 144 -63.82 -18.60 49.47
CA PRO A 144 -64.77 -18.40 48.38
C PRO A 144 -64.75 -17.00 47.75
N LYS A 145 -64.34 -15.96 48.49
CA LYS A 145 -64.24 -14.58 47.99
C LYS A 145 -63.14 -14.39 46.93
N PHE A 146 -62.14 -15.25 46.91
CA PHE A 146 -61.00 -15.15 45.99
C PHE A 146 -61.05 -16.17 44.84
N GLN A 147 -62.12 -16.98 44.71
CA GLN A 147 -62.29 -17.94 43.61
C GLN A 147 -62.28 -17.30 42.20
N ASN A 148 -62.56 -15.99 42.11
CA ASN A 148 -62.50 -15.23 40.86
C ASN A 148 -61.07 -14.75 40.50
N HIS A 149 -60.07 -14.99 41.35
CA HIS A 149 -58.69 -14.58 41.09
C HIS A 149 -57.99 -15.56 40.14
N ARG A 150 -57.44 -15.05 39.04
CA ARG A 150 -56.75 -15.88 38.04
C ARG A 150 -55.29 -16.13 38.45
N LEU A 151 -55.02 -17.33 38.95
CA LEU A 151 -53.68 -17.80 39.31
C LEU A 151 -52.97 -18.43 38.11
N VAL A 152 -51.71 -18.06 37.90
CA VAL A 152 -50.82 -18.59 36.84
C VAL A 152 -49.48 -19.01 37.43
N GLU A 153 -48.63 -19.70 36.66
CA GLU A 153 -47.24 -19.97 37.06
C GLU A 153 -46.48 -18.68 37.39
N PRO A 154 -45.44 -18.72 38.25
CA PRO A 154 -44.77 -17.52 38.71
C PRO A 154 -44.22 -16.66 37.56
N LEU A 155 -44.65 -15.40 37.47
CA LEU A 155 -44.24 -14.48 36.42
C LEU A 155 -43.34 -13.37 36.99
N ARG A 156 -42.17 -13.18 36.36
CA ARG A 156 -41.40 -11.94 36.50
C ARG A 156 -42.15 -10.78 35.86
N ASP A 157 -41.99 -9.60 36.46
CA ASP A 157 -42.55 -8.33 35.98
C ASP A 157 -44.06 -8.39 35.67
N ILE A 158 -44.85 -9.00 36.56
CA ILE A 158 -46.31 -9.17 36.40
C ILE A 158 -47.04 -7.84 36.11
N GLU A 159 -46.57 -6.74 36.68
CA GLU A 159 -47.08 -5.38 36.43
C GLU A 159 -47.00 -4.99 34.94
N ARG A 160 -45.89 -5.35 34.25
CA ARG A 160 -45.65 -5.06 32.82
C ARG A 160 -46.56 -5.83 31.86
N ARG A 161 -47.43 -6.70 32.38
CA ARG A 161 -48.42 -7.46 31.60
C ARG A 161 -49.82 -6.86 31.68
N THR A 162 -49.99 -5.67 32.27
CA THR A 162 -51.25 -4.94 32.31
C THR A 162 -51.19 -3.66 31.49
N CYS A 163 -52.31 -3.28 30.88
CA CYS A 163 -52.46 -2.01 30.18
C CYS A 163 -52.37 -0.84 31.18
N GLU A 164 -51.56 0.17 30.88
CA GLU A 164 -51.42 1.33 31.78
C GLU A 164 -52.73 2.11 31.95
N SER A 165 -53.55 2.22 30.89
CA SER A 165 -54.82 2.94 30.88
C SER A 165 -55.95 2.14 31.55
N HIS A 166 -56.18 0.89 31.11
CA HIS A 166 -57.37 0.10 31.50
C HIS A 166 -57.10 -0.93 32.60
N LYS A 167 -55.84 -1.15 33.00
CA LYS A 167 -55.38 -2.15 33.99
C LYS A 167 -55.70 -3.62 33.68
N TRP A 168 -56.27 -3.92 32.51
CA TRP A 168 -56.51 -5.28 32.02
C TRP A 168 -55.24 -5.95 31.46
N PRO A 169 -55.18 -7.30 31.45
CA PRO A 169 -54.08 -8.04 30.82
C PRO A 169 -53.85 -7.69 29.35
N LEU A 170 -52.56 -7.61 28.98
CA LEU A 170 -52.09 -7.44 27.60
C LEU A 170 -52.10 -8.79 26.87
N GLU A 171 -53.27 -9.21 26.38
CA GLU A 171 -53.46 -10.49 25.66
C GLU A 171 -53.51 -10.33 24.12
N ILE A 172 -53.55 -9.09 23.61
CA ILE A 172 -53.66 -8.75 22.18
C ILE A 172 -52.41 -7.98 21.72
N PHE A 173 -51.99 -8.16 20.47
CA PHE A 173 -50.92 -7.41 19.82
C PHE A 173 -51.47 -6.67 18.60
N CYS A 174 -51.23 -5.35 18.54
CA CYS A 174 -51.56 -4.55 17.37
C CYS A 174 -50.40 -4.59 16.37
N CYS A 175 -50.64 -5.17 15.19
CA CYS A 175 -49.62 -5.27 14.15
C CYS A 175 -49.31 -3.93 13.47
N ALA A 176 -50.21 -2.95 13.52
CA ALA A 176 -50.00 -1.63 12.93
C ALA A 176 -49.06 -0.75 13.77
N ASP A 177 -49.27 -0.77 15.09
CA ASP A 177 -48.54 0.09 16.04
C ASP A 177 -47.40 -0.66 16.77
N ALA A 178 -47.24 -1.96 16.51
CA ALA A 178 -46.25 -2.85 17.10
C ALA A 178 -46.24 -2.93 18.65
N VAL A 179 -47.40 -2.76 19.28
CA VAL A 179 -47.58 -2.78 20.74
C VAL A 179 -48.54 -3.87 21.22
N CYS A 180 -48.27 -4.39 22.43
CA CYS A 180 -49.21 -5.24 23.16
C CYS A 180 -50.29 -4.36 23.84
N ILE A 181 -51.55 -4.74 23.70
CA ILE A 181 -52.73 -3.99 24.15
C ILE A 181 -53.75 -4.92 24.84
N CYS A 182 -54.69 -4.34 25.61
CA CYS A 182 -55.80 -5.09 26.19
C CYS A 182 -57.05 -5.05 25.31
N GLN A 183 -58.10 -5.77 25.70
CA GLN A 183 -59.36 -5.88 24.95
C GLN A 183 -60.07 -4.53 24.73
N ASP A 184 -60.01 -3.62 25.70
CA ASP A 184 -60.68 -2.32 25.63
C ASP A 184 -59.95 -1.35 24.69
N CYS A 185 -58.61 -1.38 24.65
CA CYS A 185 -57.79 -0.61 23.70
C CYS A 185 -58.15 -0.87 22.22
N VAL A 186 -58.63 -2.08 21.89
CA VAL A 186 -59.06 -2.45 20.53
C VAL A 186 -60.37 -1.76 20.14
N ALA A 187 -61.25 -1.48 21.11
CA ALA A 187 -62.51 -0.78 20.88
C ALA A 187 -62.34 0.75 20.83
N GLU A 188 -61.29 1.26 21.48
CA GLU A 188 -60.93 2.68 21.58
C GLU A 188 -59.82 3.06 20.59
N ASP A 189 -58.58 3.24 21.05
CA ASP A 189 -57.50 3.88 20.29
C ASP A 189 -57.01 3.07 19.07
N HIS A 190 -57.13 1.74 19.08
CA HIS A 190 -56.66 0.86 18.00
C HIS A 190 -57.80 0.34 17.10
N LYS A 191 -58.94 1.04 17.08
CA LYS A 191 -60.15 0.60 16.39
C LYS A 191 -59.97 0.49 14.87
N GLY A 192 -60.02 -0.74 14.37
CA GLY A 192 -59.87 -1.05 12.94
C GLY A 192 -58.43 -1.35 12.52
N HIS A 193 -57.47 -1.34 13.45
CA HIS A 193 -56.13 -1.85 13.20
C HIS A 193 -56.14 -3.39 13.14
N ASN A 194 -55.13 -3.98 12.48
CA ASN A 194 -54.99 -5.43 12.45
C ASN A 194 -54.44 -5.93 13.80
N THR A 195 -55.24 -6.68 14.54
CA THR A 195 -54.91 -7.18 15.88
C THR A 195 -54.96 -8.70 15.93
N VAL A 196 -53.96 -9.33 16.55
CA VAL A 196 -53.89 -10.79 16.79
C VAL A 196 -53.63 -11.06 18.27
N SER A 197 -53.74 -12.31 18.74
CA SER A 197 -53.36 -12.63 20.12
C SER A 197 -51.84 -12.51 20.30
N VAL A 198 -51.37 -12.18 21.51
CA VAL A 198 -49.93 -12.09 21.82
C VAL A 198 -49.21 -13.42 21.57
N VAL A 199 -49.89 -14.56 21.78
CA VAL A 199 -49.33 -15.90 21.50
C VAL A 199 -49.11 -16.10 20.00
N GLU A 200 -50.06 -15.69 19.15
CA GLU A 200 -49.95 -15.84 17.70
C GLU A 200 -48.96 -14.84 17.10
N ALA A 201 -48.96 -13.58 17.57
CA ALA A 201 -47.94 -12.59 17.21
C ALA A 201 -46.53 -13.12 17.53
N ARG A 202 -46.33 -13.63 18.75
CA ARG A 202 -45.05 -14.22 19.16
C ARG A 202 -44.65 -15.39 18.24
N ARG A 203 -45.55 -16.33 17.98
CA ARG A 203 -45.29 -17.48 17.10
C ARG A 203 -44.88 -17.05 15.69
N GLN A 204 -45.51 -16.00 15.16
CA GLN A 204 -45.20 -15.45 13.84
C GLN A 204 -43.85 -14.71 13.82
N ILE A 205 -43.55 -13.91 14.84
CA ILE A 205 -42.26 -13.20 14.97
C ILE A 205 -41.11 -14.19 15.22
N GLU A 206 -41.30 -15.21 16.05
CA GLU A 206 -40.30 -16.28 16.27
C GLU A 206 -40.00 -17.05 14.98
N LYS A 207 -41.03 -17.30 14.15
CA LYS A 207 -40.85 -17.90 12.83
C LYS A 207 -40.04 -16.97 11.91
N GLU A 208 -40.42 -15.70 11.79
CA GLU A 208 -39.72 -14.72 10.96
C GLU A 208 -38.25 -14.52 11.41
N LEU A 209 -38.02 -14.49 12.73
CA LEU A 209 -36.68 -14.41 13.32
C LEU A 209 -35.86 -15.65 13.00
N SER A 210 -36.45 -16.85 13.05
CA SER A 210 -35.78 -18.11 12.69
C SER A 210 -35.46 -18.18 11.19
N GLU A 211 -36.35 -17.69 10.32
CA GLU A 211 -36.12 -17.59 8.88
C GLU A 211 -34.97 -16.60 8.58
N LYS A 212 -35.00 -15.40 9.16
CA LYS A 212 -33.90 -14.40 9.08
C LYS A 212 -32.59 -14.91 9.65
N GLN A 213 -32.61 -15.64 10.77
CA GLN A 213 -31.42 -16.26 11.35
C GLN A 213 -30.84 -17.33 10.43
N SER A 214 -31.69 -18.16 9.80
CA SER A 214 -31.25 -19.16 8.81
C SER A 214 -30.64 -18.52 7.57
N GLU A 215 -31.21 -17.40 7.09
CA GLU A 215 -30.64 -16.61 6.00
C GLU A 215 -29.29 -15.99 6.37
N MET A 216 -29.20 -15.36 7.54
CA MET A 216 -27.96 -14.77 8.07
C MET A 216 -26.84 -15.82 8.25
N VAL A 217 -27.15 -17.01 8.76
CA VAL A 217 -26.15 -18.09 8.86
C VAL A 217 -25.67 -18.52 7.47
N LYS A 218 -26.55 -18.61 6.47
CA LYS A 218 -26.16 -18.94 5.09
C LYS A 218 -25.27 -17.85 4.47
N THR A 219 -25.56 -16.57 4.69
CA THR A 219 -24.74 -15.47 4.15
C THR A 219 -23.39 -15.38 4.85
N VAL A 220 -23.32 -15.57 6.17
CA VAL A 220 -22.05 -15.67 6.92
C VAL A 220 -21.20 -16.84 6.38
N THR A 221 -21.75 -18.05 6.30
CA THR A 221 -21.02 -19.21 5.75
C THR A 221 -20.63 -19.01 4.28
N ALA A 222 -21.43 -18.32 3.47
CA ALA A 222 -21.04 -17.97 2.09
C ALA A 222 -19.86 -16.97 2.06
N ALA A 223 -19.85 -15.97 2.95
CA ALA A 223 -18.76 -15.01 3.09
C ALA A 223 -17.47 -15.67 3.59
N GLU A 224 -17.54 -16.52 4.61
CA GLU A 224 -16.40 -17.32 5.11
C GLU A 224 -15.79 -18.19 3.99
N ASN A 225 -16.63 -18.86 3.20
CA ASN A 225 -16.18 -19.64 2.05
C ASN A 225 -15.55 -18.77 0.93
N ALA A 226 -16.02 -17.53 0.75
CA ALA A 226 -15.40 -16.59 -0.18
C ALA A 226 -14.03 -16.09 0.34
N ILE A 227 -13.92 -15.78 1.63
CA ILE A 227 -12.67 -15.39 2.29
C ILE A 227 -11.64 -16.52 2.19
N ASN A 228 -12.02 -17.77 2.47
CA ASN A 228 -11.12 -18.94 2.35
C ASN A 228 -10.64 -19.12 0.89
N LYS A 229 -11.51 -18.92 -0.11
CA LYS A 229 -11.10 -18.95 -1.53
C LYS A 229 -10.14 -17.83 -1.89
N LEU A 230 -10.35 -16.62 -1.36
CA LEU A 230 -9.45 -15.49 -1.56
C LEU A 230 -8.08 -15.75 -0.94
N GLN A 231 -8.02 -16.26 0.29
CA GLN A 231 -6.76 -16.63 0.96
C GLN A 231 -5.98 -17.69 0.17
N LEU A 232 -6.67 -18.74 -0.32
CA LEU A 232 -6.04 -19.75 -1.20
C LEU A 232 -5.55 -19.16 -2.52
N ASN A 233 -6.29 -18.19 -3.09
CA ASN A 233 -5.89 -17.49 -4.30
C ASN A 233 -4.65 -16.61 -4.07
N THR A 234 -4.58 -15.87 -2.95
CA THR A 234 -3.40 -15.09 -2.56
C THR A 234 -2.15 -15.96 -2.45
N VAL A 235 -2.21 -17.10 -1.74
CA VAL A 235 -1.06 -18.03 -1.64
C VAL A 235 -0.68 -18.59 -3.02
N SER A 236 -1.66 -18.89 -3.87
CA SER A 236 -1.40 -19.32 -5.25
C SER A 236 -0.73 -18.23 -6.10
N ILE A 237 -1.07 -16.96 -5.87
CA ILE A 237 -0.44 -15.80 -6.52
C ILE A 237 1.01 -15.65 -6.04
N GLU A 238 1.25 -15.69 -4.74
CA GLU A 238 2.58 -15.57 -4.13
C GLU A 238 3.53 -16.68 -4.64
N GLN A 239 3.04 -17.92 -4.74
CA GLN A 239 3.80 -19.01 -5.34
C GLN A 239 4.07 -18.75 -6.83
N SER A 240 3.06 -18.35 -7.61
CA SER A 240 3.25 -18.08 -9.05
C SER A 240 4.27 -16.96 -9.31
N VAL A 241 4.27 -15.92 -8.49
CA VAL A 241 5.25 -14.82 -8.56
C VAL A 241 6.64 -15.29 -8.17
N THR A 242 6.74 -16.20 -7.19
CA THR A 242 8.01 -16.82 -6.79
C THR A 242 8.58 -17.71 -7.89
N ASP A 243 7.74 -18.53 -8.53
CA ASP A 243 8.14 -19.39 -9.66
C ASP A 243 8.63 -18.54 -10.85
N VAL A 244 7.93 -17.46 -11.19
CA VAL A 244 8.36 -16.51 -12.24
C VAL A 244 9.66 -15.80 -11.86
N ARG A 245 9.87 -15.46 -10.58
CA ARG A 245 11.13 -14.87 -10.11
C ARG A 245 12.30 -15.85 -10.28
N ALA A 246 12.12 -17.12 -9.93
CA ALA A 246 13.15 -18.15 -10.13
C ALA A 246 13.50 -18.35 -11.62
N VAL A 247 12.51 -18.27 -12.52
CA VAL A 247 12.76 -18.27 -13.97
C VAL A 247 13.56 -17.04 -14.41
N ILE A 248 13.25 -15.85 -13.89
CA ILE A 248 14.02 -14.62 -14.18
C ILE A 248 15.47 -14.79 -13.70
N GLU A 249 15.68 -15.20 -12.45
CA GLU A 249 17.00 -15.41 -11.87
C GLU A 249 17.83 -16.41 -12.72
N SER A 250 17.28 -17.58 -13.02
CA SER A 250 17.95 -18.60 -13.83
C SER A 250 18.32 -18.13 -15.25
N GLN A 251 17.44 -17.39 -15.93
CA GLN A 251 17.77 -16.86 -17.26
C GLN A 251 18.81 -15.73 -17.22
N PHE A 252 18.87 -14.95 -16.15
CA PHE A 252 19.92 -13.94 -15.97
C PHE A 252 21.26 -14.55 -15.56
N GLU A 253 21.28 -15.67 -14.84
CA GLU A 253 22.50 -16.46 -14.60
C GLU A 253 23.08 -17.01 -15.91
N GLU A 254 22.25 -17.59 -16.79
CA GLU A 254 22.67 -18.07 -18.11
C GLU A 254 23.29 -16.93 -18.95
N LEU A 255 22.63 -15.77 -18.98
CA LEU A 255 23.12 -14.59 -19.69
C LEU A 255 24.46 -14.09 -19.13
N GLN A 256 24.59 -14.01 -17.80
CA GLN A 256 25.84 -13.62 -17.15
C GLN A 256 26.99 -14.58 -17.47
N ALA A 257 26.73 -15.89 -17.47
CA ALA A 257 27.72 -16.90 -17.84
C ALA A 257 28.22 -16.75 -19.28
N VAL A 258 27.34 -16.40 -20.23
CA VAL A 258 27.71 -16.11 -21.62
C VAL A 258 28.53 -14.82 -21.73
N VAL A 259 28.14 -13.75 -21.00
CA VAL A 259 28.86 -12.47 -20.99
C VAL A 259 30.27 -12.61 -20.40
N GLU A 260 30.42 -13.27 -19.26
CA GLU A 260 31.73 -13.51 -18.64
C GLU A 260 32.61 -14.46 -19.47
N LYS A 261 32.00 -15.42 -20.18
CA LYS A 261 32.72 -16.24 -21.17
C LYS A 261 33.27 -15.39 -22.33
N ALA A 262 32.43 -14.54 -22.93
CA ALA A 262 32.85 -13.68 -24.05
C ALA A 262 33.94 -12.68 -23.62
N LYS A 263 33.80 -12.08 -22.43
CA LYS A 263 34.80 -11.21 -21.81
C LYS A 263 36.15 -11.92 -21.65
N ARG A 264 36.17 -13.14 -21.09
CA ARG A 264 37.40 -13.95 -20.97
C ARG A 264 38.04 -14.22 -22.33
N GLU A 265 37.29 -14.70 -23.30
CA GLU A 265 37.81 -15.03 -24.65
C GLU A 265 38.40 -13.78 -25.35
N ILE A 266 37.76 -12.62 -25.24
CA ILE A 266 38.27 -11.35 -25.80
C ILE A 266 39.55 -10.90 -25.08
N THR A 267 39.63 -11.05 -23.75
CA THR A 267 40.84 -10.74 -22.99
C THR A 267 42.01 -11.66 -23.37
N GLU A 268 41.78 -12.96 -23.51
CA GLU A 268 42.79 -13.93 -23.95
C GLU A 268 43.36 -13.61 -25.35
N ILE A 269 42.51 -13.15 -26.28
CA ILE A 269 42.93 -12.67 -27.61
C ILE A 269 43.83 -11.43 -27.48
N LEU A 270 43.44 -10.44 -26.67
CA LEU A 270 44.23 -9.22 -26.48
C LEU A 270 45.60 -9.50 -25.85
N GLU A 271 45.66 -10.37 -24.83
CA GLU A 271 46.92 -10.81 -24.25
C GLU A 271 47.82 -11.55 -25.27
N GLY A 272 47.22 -12.31 -26.20
CA GLY A 272 47.94 -12.99 -27.27
C GLY A 272 48.60 -12.01 -28.24
N GLU A 273 47.84 -11.03 -28.72
CA GLU A 273 48.33 -9.95 -29.59
C GLU A 273 49.41 -9.09 -28.90
N GLU A 274 49.22 -8.75 -27.61
CA GLU A 274 50.24 -8.05 -26.82
C GLU A 274 51.56 -8.84 -26.75
N LYS A 275 51.51 -10.11 -26.35
CA LYS A 275 52.70 -10.99 -26.26
C LYS A 275 53.40 -11.12 -27.61
N GLN A 276 52.65 -11.20 -28.71
CA GLN A 276 53.20 -11.25 -30.07
C GLN A 276 53.87 -9.92 -30.46
N ALA A 277 53.22 -8.79 -30.21
CA ALA A 277 53.74 -7.46 -30.52
C ALA A 277 55.01 -7.13 -29.74
N ILE A 278 55.06 -7.43 -28.43
CA ILE A 278 56.26 -7.28 -27.60
C ILE A 278 57.40 -8.13 -28.15
N LYS A 279 57.14 -9.40 -28.48
CA LYS A 279 58.15 -10.30 -29.05
C LYS A 279 58.71 -9.81 -30.40
N GLN A 280 57.88 -9.19 -31.24
CA GLN A 280 58.33 -8.57 -32.48
C GLN A 280 59.18 -7.31 -32.20
N ALA A 281 58.74 -6.45 -31.27
CA ALA A 281 59.47 -5.24 -30.89
C ALA A 281 60.85 -5.57 -30.28
N ASP A 282 60.95 -6.59 -29.42
CA ASP A 282 62.23 -7.06 -28.88
C ASP A 282 63.14 -7.65 -29.96
N GLY A 283 62.60 -8.38 -30.94
CA GLY A 283 63.38 -8.88 -32.08
C GLY A 283 63.99 -7.76 -32.91
N ILE A 284 63.21 -6.71 -33.20
CA ILE A 284 63.69 -5.50 -33.88
C ILE A 284 64.72 -4.77 -33.02
N ARG A 285 64.46 -4.60 -31.71
CA ARG A 285 65.39 -3.95 -30.76
C ARG A 285 66.75 -4.64 -30.74
N VAL A 286 66.79 -5.96 -30.56
CA VAL A 286 68.05 -6.74 -30.56
C VAL A 286 68.80 -6.61 -31.89
N HIS A 287 68.09 -6.61 -33.03
CA HIS A 287 68.71 -6.39 -34.33
C HIS A 287 69.31 -4.98 -34.46
N LEU A 288 68.61 -3.93 -34.01
CA LEU A 288 69.10 -2.56 -34.01
C LEU A 288 70.27 -2.34 -33.04
N GLU A 289 70.25 -2.98 -31.87
CA GLU A 289 71.34 -2.97 -30.89
C GLU A 289 72.61 -3.59 -31.49
N GLN A 290 72.51 -4.78 -32.11
CA GLN A 290 73.58 -5.42 -32.86
C GLN A 290 74.11 -4.51 -33.98
N ARG A 291 73.21 -3.92 -34.76
CA ARG A 291 73.57 -3.03 -35.86
C ARG A 291 74.27 -1.75 -35.39
N CYS A 292 73.84 -1.21 -34.25
CA CYS A 292 74.48 -0.06 -33.60
C CYS A 292 75.90 -0.39 -33.12
N MET A 293 76.14 -1.62 -32.61
CA MET A 293 77.50 -2.06 -32.25
C MET A 293 78.41 -2.20 -33.49
N GLU A 294 77.91 -2.76 -34.59
CA GLU A 294 78.64 -2.82 -35.87
C GLU A 294 79.02 -1.43 -36.39
N LEU A 295 78.05 -0.52 -36.46
CA LEU A 295 78.27 0.85 -36.94
C LEU A 295 79.26 1.62 -36.05
N LYS A 296 79.19 1.46 -34.73
CA LYS A 296 80.18 2.03 -33.79
C LYS A 296 81.58 1.45 -34.02
N LYS A 297 81.70 0.16 -34.34
CA LYS A 297 82.98 -0.46 -34.69
C LYS A 297 83.56 0.12 -35.99
N THR A 298 82.74 0.28 -37.04
CA THR A 298 83.18 0.88 -38.30
C THR A 298 83.53 2.37 -38.16
N GLN A 299 82.79 3.11 -37.32
CA GLN A 299 83.14 4.48 -36.96
C GLN A 299 84.51 4.54 -36.28
N GLY A 300 84.78 3.69 -35.28
CA GLY A 300 86.06 3.63 -34.59
C GLY A 300 87.24 3.29 -35.52
N GLN A 301 87.02 2.43 -36.52
CA GLN A 301 88.00 2.16 -37.57
C GLN A 301 88.25 3.40 -38.44
N MET A 302 87.21 4.09 -38.91
CA MET A 302 87.33 5.33 -39.69
C MET A 302 88.04 6.44 -38.90
N GLU A 303 87.75 6.59 -37.61
CA GLU A 303 88.44 7.54 -36.73
C GLU A 303 89.92 7.18 -36.51
N LYS A 304 90.27 5.89 -36.48
CA LYS A 304 91.68 5.47 -36.39
C LYS A 304 92.42 5.83 -37.69
N LEU A 305 91.82 5.54 -38.85
CA LEU A 305 92.36 5.89 -40.16
C LEU A 305 92.59 7.41 -40.27
N SER A 306 91.61 8.24 -39.91
CA SER A 306 91.70 9.70 -40.04
C SER A 306 92.74 10.36 -39.11
N LYS A 307 93.19 9.65 -38.07
CA LYS A 307 94.23 10.10 -37.13
C LYS A 307 95.64 9.63 -37.52
N ASN A 308 95.77 8.79 -38.56
CA ASN A 308 97.07 8.33 -39.06
C ASN A 308 97.82 9.51 -39.72
N LYS A 309 99.10 9.69 -39.38
CA LYS A 309 99.97 10.79 -39.87
C LYS A 309 100.95 10.37 -40.95
N ASN A 310 100.99 9.09 -41.33
CA ASN A 310 101.82 8.60 -42.42
C ASN A 310 100.95 8.45 -43.68
N ASP A 311 101.25 9.25 -44.70
CA ASP A 311 100.48 9.28 -45.96
C ASP A 311 100.46 7.92 -46.68
N VAL A 312 101.54 7.13 -46.56
CA VAL A 312 101.65 5.82 -47.22
C VAL A 312 100.77 4.78 -46.52
N ASP A 313 100.86 4.70 -45.19
CA ASP A 313 100.05 3.77 -44.38
C ASP A 313 98.57 4.15 -44.48
N PHE A 314 98.23 5.44 -44.42
CA PHE A 314 96.87 5.94 -44.59
C PHE A 314 96.26 5.49 -45.92
N LEU A 315 96.97 5.65 -47.03
CA LEU A 315 96.46 5.26 -48.36
C LEU A 315 96.32 3.73 -48.49
N GLN A 316 97.22 2.95 -47.88
CA GLN A 316 97.12 1.49 -47.87
C GLN A 316 95.94 1.01 -47.00
N GLU A 317 95.90 1.39 -45.72
CA GLU A 317 94.84 1.01 -44.78
C GLU A 317 93.44 1.49 -45.27
N TYR A 318 93.34 2.70 -45.84
CA TYR A 318 92.10 3.19 -46.46
C TYR A 318 91.68 2.36 -47.69
N SER A 319 92.64 1.94 -48.53
CA SER A 319 92.35 1.12 -49.71
C SER A 319 91.88 -0.30 -49.36
N GLU A 320 92.28 -0.81 -48.19
CA GLU A 320 91.80 -2.08 -47.65
C GLU A 320 90.44 -1.91 -46.99
N TRP A 321 90.28 -0.93 -46.10
CA TRP A 321 88.99 -0.60 -45.48
C TRP A 321 87.89 -0.34 -46.51
N LYS A 322 88.20 0.37 -47.61
CA LYS A 322 87.25 0.64 -48.70
C LYS A 322 86.75 -0.63 -49.41
N LYS A 323 87.49 -1.74 -49.37
CA LYS A 323 87.06 -3.04 -49.94
C LYS A 323 86.14 -3.81 -48.99
N GLU A 324 86.19 -3.55 -47.69
CA GLU A 324 85.36 -4.21 -46.67
C GLU A 324 84.05 -3.46 -46.35
N VAL A 325 83.77 -2.32 -46.98
CA VAL A 325 82.61 -1.47 -46.67
C VAL A 325 81.31 -2.27 -46.80
N THR A 326 80.74 -2.61 -45.64
CA THR A 326 79.34 -2.99 -45.52
C THR A 326 78.48 -1.73 -45.62
N ASP A 327 77.26 -1.86 -46.13
CA ASP A 327 76.28 -0.77 -46.19
C ASP A 327 76.17 -0.07 -44.81
N ILE A 328 75.98 1.25 -44.81
CA ILE A 328 75.85 2.09 -43.60
C ILE A 328 74.37 2.43 -43.35
N SER A 329 73.47 2.06 -44.26
CA SER A 329 72.04 2.31 -44.13
C SER A 329 71.41 1.63 -42.90
N LEU A 330 70.38 2.29 -42.37
CA LEU A 330 69.48 1.76 -41.36
C LEU A 330 68.05 1.87 -41.91
N PRO A 331 67.26 0.77 -41.95
CA PRO A 331 65.86 0.85 -42.33
C PRO A 331 65.06 1.72 -41.35
N GLY A 332 64.11 2.50 -41.88
CA GLY A 332 63.15 3.22 -41.05
C GLY A 332 62.23 2.27 -40.31
N VAL A 333 62.09 2.43 -38.99
CA VAL A 333 61.20 1.60 -38.14
C VAL A 333 59.97 2.41 -37.76
N TYR A 334 58.79 1.84 -38.02
CA TYR A 334 57.49 2.41 -37.67
C TYR A 334 56.74 1.47 -36.73
N ILE A 335 56.11 2.04 -35.69
CA ILE A 335 55.40 1.30 -34.63
C ILE A 335 53.93 1.70 -34.64
N GLY A 336 53.08 0.92 -35.32
CA GLY A 336 51.64 1.22 -35.49
C GLY A 336 50.72 0.66 -34.40
N LEU A 337 51.27 0.11 -33.30
CA LEU A 337 50.52 -0.71 -32.34
C LEU A 337 49.35 0.02 -31.66
N MET A 338 49.53 1.32 -31.39
CA MET A 338 48.52 2.16 -30.74
C MET A 338 47.22 2.33 -31.54
N ASP A 339 47.29 2.24 -32.87
CA ASP A 339 46.11 2.42 -33.73
C ASP A 339 45.29 1.12 -33.85
N GLN A 340 45.94 -0.05 -33.74
CA GLN A 340 45.24 -1.33 -33.66
C GLN A 340 44.48 -1.49 -32.33
N LEU A 341 45.10 -1.13 -31.19
CA LEU A 341 44.43 -1.20 -29.88
C LEU A 341 43.19 -0.30 -29.79
N LYS A 342 43.23 0.89 -30.40
CA LYS A 342 42.04 1.76 -30.54
C LYS A 342 40.92 1.13 -31.36
N TYR A 343 41.26 0.37 -32.41
CA TYR A 343 40.27 -0.34 -33.22
C TYR A 343 39.56 -1.43 -32.40
N PHE A 344 40.32 -2.28 -31.68
CA PHE A 344 39.73 -3.28 -30.79
C PHE A 344 38.84 -2.65 -29.71
N SER A 345 39.32 -1.59 -29.06
CA SER A 345 38.54 -0.85 -28.05
C SER A 345 37.21 -0.32 -28.60
N ARG A 346 37.21 0.27 -29.81
CA ARG A 346 35.97 0.74 -30.45
C ARG A 346 35.01 -0.40 -30.77
N VAL A 347 35.49 -1.50 -31.35
CA VAL A 347 34.64 -2.66 -31.68
C VAL A 347 33.99 -3.25 -30.43
N ILE A 348 34.72 -3.32 -29.30
CA ILE A 348 34.18 -3.77 -28.01
C ILE A 348 33.08 -2.82 -27.53
N VAL A 349 33.34 -1.51 -27.49
CA VAL A 349 32.36 -0.50 -27.04
C VAL A 349 31.09 -0.52 -27.89
N ASP A 350 31.23 -0.47 -29.22
CA ASP A 350 30.10 -0.46 -30.15
C ASP A 350 29.23 -1.73 -29.98
N SER A 351 29.88 -2.91 -29.87
CA SER A 351 29.20 -4.20 -29.70
C SER A 351 28.49 -4.31 -28.35
N THR A 352 29.12 -3.85 -27.26
CA THR A 352 28.49 -3.82 -25.92
C THR A 352 27.31 -2.87 -25.90
N GLN A 353 27.41 -1.71 -26.54
CA GLN A 353 26.32 -0.74 -26.59
C GLN A 353 25.11 -1.26 -27.36
N GLU A 354 25.31 -1.97 -28.49
CA GLU A 354 24.20 -2.62 -29.20
C GLU A 354 23.56 -3.75 -28.38
N LEU A 355 24.35 -4.58 -27.70
CA LEU A 355 23.83 -5.63 -26.80
C LEU A 355 22.97 -5.04 -25.68
N CYS A 356 23.43 -3.98 -25.01
CA CYS A 356 22.66 -3.28 -23.98
C CYS A 356 21.35 -2.69 -24.54
N ALA A 357 21.39 -2.04 -25.71
CA ALA A 357 20.20 -1.50 -26.36
C ALA A 357 19.18 -2.60 -26.73
N ARG A 358 19.65 -3.76 -27.20
CA ARG A 358 18.81 -4.93 -27.44
C ARG A 358 18.25 -5.51 -26.14
N LEU A 359 19.00 -5.52 -25.04
CA LEU A 359 18.50 -6.02 -23.76
C LEU A 359 17.34 -5.16 -23.23
N VAL A 360 17.50 -3.83 -23.25
CA VAL A 360 16.45 -2.88 -22.82
C VAL A 360 15.20 -3.04 -23.70
N SER A 361 15.35 -2.92 -25.02
CA SER A 361 14.21 -2.93 -25.95
C SER A 361 13.52 -4.30 -26.10
N SER A 362 14.27 -5.41 -26.02
CA SER A 362 13.71 -6.75 -26.22
C SER A 362 13.27 -7.45 -24.96
N TYR A 363 13.80 -7.07 -23.79
CA TYR A 363 13.47 -7.67 -22.49
C TYR A 363 12.63 -6.71 -21.65
N ILE A 364 13.17 -5.54 -21.28
CA ILE A 364 12.51 -4.60 -20.36
C ILE A 364 11.24 -4.03 -20.99
N ASP A 365 11.32 -3.48 -22.19
CA ASP A 365 10.18 -2.78 -22.80
C ASP A 365 9.07 -3.76 -23.23
N LYS A 366 9.43 -4.97 -23.71
CA LYS A 366 8.45 -6.03 -23.99
C LYS A 366 7.76 -6.55 -22.73
N LEU A 367 8.49 -6.75 -21.63
CA LEU A 367 7.87 -7.15 -20.35
C LEU A 367 6.96 -6.04 -19.82
N LYS A 368 7.38 -4.78 -19.84
CA LYS A 368 6.53 -3.63 -19.47
C LYS A 368 5.25 -3.58 -20.31
N GLU A 369 5.35 -3.75 -21.62
CA GLU A 369 4.19 -3.73 -22.51
C GLU A 369 3.27 -4.94 -22.30
N THR A 370 3.85 -6.10 -21.92
CA THR A 370 3.08 -7.30 -21.55
C THR A 370 2.32 -7.09 -20.24
N CYS A 371 2.94 -6.45 -19.24
CA CYS A 371 2.30 -6.12 -17.96
C CYS A 371 1.24 -5.01 -18.08
N LYS A 372 1.39 -4.06 -19.01
CA LYS A 372 0.37 -3.02 -19.28
C LYS A 372 -0.88 -3.55 -19.98
N ASN A 373 -0.85 -4.74 -20.59
CA ASN A 373 -2.05 -5.32 -21.17
C ASN A 373 -2.99 -5.77 -20.05
N ASP A 374 -4.08 -5.03 -19.86
CA ASP A 374 -5.09 -5.15 -18.78
C ASP A 374 -5.65 -6.55 -18.49
N LYS A 375 -5.44 -7.50 -19.40
CA LYS A 375 -5.85 -8.91 -19.32
C LYS A 375 -4.84 -9.82 -18.61
N MET A 376 -3.62 -9.35 -18.36
CA MET A 376 -2.51 -10.17 -17.82
C MET A 376 -2.07 -9.72 -16.41
N GLY A 377 -2.59 -8.61 -15.91
CA GLY A 377 -2.39 -8.20 -14.51
C GLY A 377 -2.98 -9.23 -13.55
N ILE A 378 -2.29 -9.48 -12.44
CA ILE A 378 -2.79 -10.36 -11.37
C ILE A 378 -3.93 -9.62 -10.65
N LYS A 379 -5.14 -9.77 -11.18
CA LYS A 379 -6.38 -9.16 -10.66
C LYS A 379 -7.23 -10.22 -9.98
N THR A 380 -7.52 -10.03 -8.69
CA THR A 380 -8.43 -10.91 -7.93
C THR A 380 -9.85 -10.37 -7.98
N THR A 381 -10.56 -10.64 -9.09
CA THR A 381 -11.90 -10.08 -9.33
C THR A 381 -12.97 -10.86 -8.56
N VAL A 382 -13.55 -10.23 -7.52
CA VAL A 382 -14.70 -10.79 -6.80
C VAL A 382 -15.99 -10.33 -7.47
N HIS A 383 -16.63 -11.22 -8.22
CA HIS A 383 -17.96 -10.99 -8.76
C HIS A 383 -19.03 -11.58 -7.84
N GLU A 384 -19.97 -10.76 -7.39
CA GLU A 384 -21.16 -11.25 -6.72
C GLU A 384 -22.13 -11.88 -7.75
N ILE A 385 -22.55 -13.11 -7.48
CA ILE A 385 -23.35 -13.92 -8.42
C ILE A 385 -24.82 -13.46 -8.49
N VAL A 386 -25.30 -12.62 -7.56
CA VAL A 386 -26.73 -12.47 -7.27
C VAL A 386 -27.33 -11.09 -7.58
N ALA A 387 -26.71 -9.95 -7.25
CA ALA A 387 -27.38 -8.64 -7.40
C ALA A 387 -27.40 -8.05 -8.83
N ALA A 388 -26.59 -8.56 -9.76
CA ALA A 388 -26.39 -7.96 -11.09
C ALA A 388 -27.67 -7.82 -11.95
N LYS A 389 -28.74 -8.60 -11.65
CA LYS A 389 -29.99 -8.59 -12.45
C LYS A 389 -31.03 -7.57 -12.00
N GLN A 390 -30.97 -7.04 -10.78
CA GLN A 390 -31.97 -6.08 -10.29
C GLN A 390 -31.53 -4.63 -10.48
N ASN A 391 -30.25 -4.31 -10.21
CA ASN A 391 -29.72 -2.94 -10.30
C ASN A 391 -29.64 -2.37 -11.74
N MET A 392 -29.56 -3.22 -12.78
CA MET A 392 -29.48 -2.79 -14.18
C MET A 392 -30.79 -2.19 -14.75
N SER A 393 -31.86 -2.07 -13.94
CA SER A 393 -33.18 -1.59 -14.37
C SER A 393 -33.55 -0.19 -13.85
N LEU A 394 -32.81 0.35 -12.88
CA LEU A 394 -33.15 1.64 -12.28
C LEU A 394 -32.55 2.80 -13.11
N PRO A 395 -33.36 3.81 -13.50
CA PRO A 395 -32.85 4.97 -14.21
C PRO A 395 -31.82 5.72 -13.38
N ASP A 396 -30.91 6.43 -14.07
CA ASP A 396 -29.93 7.28 -13.40
C ASP A 396 -30.61 8.42 -12.64
N PRO A 397 -30.18 8.73 -11.41
CA PRO A 397 -30.76 9.79 -10.61
C PRO A 397 -30.58 11.15 -11.29
N LYS A 398 -31.67 11.94 -11.36
CA LYS A 398 -31.67 13.27 -11.98
C LYS A 398 -32.10 14.37 -11.02
N THR A 399 -33.03 14.06 -10.12
CA THR A 399 -33.51 14.99 -9.10
C THR A 399 -32.85 14.68 -7.76
N TYR A 400 -32.80 15.67 -6.86
CA TYR A 400 -32.31 15.49 -5.49
C TYR A 400 -32.98 14.29 -4.78
N ALA A 401 -34.30 14.15 -4.94
CA ALA A 401 -35.08 13.04 -4.40
C ALA A 401 -34.75 11.67 -5.03
N ASP A 402 -34.09 11.62 -6.19
CA ASP A 402 -33.57 10.36 -6.75
C ASP A 402 -32.24 9.96 -6.13
N PHE A 403 -31.34 10.92 -5.88
CA PHE A 403 -30.06 10.67 -5.21
C PHE A 403 -30.27 10.18 -3.77
N LEU A 404 -31.22 10.76 -3.04
CA LEU A 404 -31.57 10.33 -1.68
C LEU A 404 -32.04 8.86 -1.57
N LYS A 405 -32.49 8.23 -2.66
CA LYS A 405 -32.86 6.79 -2.66
C LYS A 405 -31.66 5.87 -2.46
N TYR A 406 -30.45 6.38 -2.71
CA TYR A 406 -29.18 5.65 -2.59
C TYR A 406 -28.36 6.14 -1.40
N SER A 407 -28.97 6.87 -0.47
CA SER A 407 -28.24 7.57 0.58
C SER A 407 -27.59 6.62 1.59
N ALA A 408 -26.27 6.69 1.70
CA ALA A 408 -25.48 5.98 2.70
C ALA A 408 -25.30 6.84 3.96
N HIS A 409 -25.30 6.18 5.12
CA HIS A 409 -24.81 6.78 6.35
C HIS A 409 -23.28 6.61 6.37
N VAL A 410 -22.57 7.71 6.59
CA VAL A 410 -21.10 7.76 6.52
C VAL A 410 -20.57 8.46 7.78
N THR A 411 -19.52 7.91 8.38
CA THR A 411 -18.82 8.45 9.55
C THR A 411 -17.30 8.37 9.35
N PHE A 412 -16.53 9.27 9.94
CA PHE A 412 -15.06 9.26 9.87
C PHE A 412 -14.46 8.16 10.75
N ASP A 413 -13.51 7.40 10.19
CA ASP A 413 -12.76 6.40 10.92
C ASP A 413 -11.65 7.07 11.77
N ALA A 414 -11.79 6.98 13.09
CA ALA A 414 -10.86 7.53 14.05
C ALA A 414 -9.48 6.84 14.05
N ASP A 415 -9.38 5.60 13.58
CA ASP A 415 -8.12 4.87 13.49
C ASP A 415 -7.30 5.32 12.27
N THR A 416 -7.96 5.71 11.17
CA THR A 416 -7.27 6.29 10.01
C THR A 416 -6.84 7.75 10.18
N ALA A 417 -7.54 8.52 11.04
CA ALA A 417 -7.39 9.96 11.13
C ALA A 417 -5.96 10.42 11.51
N HIS A 418 -5.34 11.23 10.65
CA HIS A 418 -4.02 11.83 10.93
C HIS A 418 -4.02 12.70 12.20
N LYS A 419 -2.95 12.67 13.01
CA LYS A 419 -2.87 13.31 14.36
C LYS A 419 -3.23 14.81 14.44
N PHE A 420 -2.99 15.60 13.39
CA PHE A 420 -3.40 17.03 13.30
C PHE A 420 -4.89 17.26 12.92
N LEU A 421 -5.65 16.22 12.63
CA LEU A 421 -7.09 16.29 12.41
C LEU A 421 -7.81 16.06 13.73
N ARG A 422 -8.97 16.70 13.91
CA ARG A 422 -9.85 16.48 15.05
C ARG A 422 -11.21 16.00 14.57
N LEU A 423 -11.60 14.80 15.00
CA LEU A 423 -12.97 14.31 14.85
C LEU A 423 -13.89 14.87 15.96
N THR A 424 -15.10 15.22 15.58
CA THR A 424 -16.14 15.84 16.40
C THR A 424 -17.52 15.46 15.86
N GLU A 425 -18.60 15.80 16.60
CA GLU A 425 -19.99 15.56 16.18
C GLU A 425 -20.23 14.08 15.84
N GLU A 426 -19.90 13.17 16.78
CA GLU A 426 -20.03 11.70 16.62
C GLU A 426 -19.31 11.18 15.38
N ASN A 427 -18.06 11.63 15.19
CA ASN A 427 -17.24 11.36 14.01
C ASN A 427 -17.90 11.77 12.66
N ARG A 428 -18.87 12.69 12.65
CA ARG A 428 -19.40 13.27 11.40
C ARG A 428 -18.71 14.55 10.97
N LYS A 429 -17.78 15.09 11.77
CA LYS A 429 -17.04 16.32 11.41
C LYS A 429 -15.57 16.25 11.72
N VAL A 430 -14.74 16.55 10.72
CA VAL A 430 -13.29 16.64 10.81
C VAL A 430 -12.81 18.08 10.62
N THR A 431 -11.85 18.51 11.43
CA THR A 431 -11.22 19.84 11.36
C THR A 431 -9.70 19.71 11.41
N ASN A 432 -8.98 20.43 10.56
CA ASN A 432 -7.52 20.51 10.65
C ASN A 432 -7.11 21.56 11.71
N THR A 433 -6.50 21.08 12.81
CA THR A 433 -6.08 21.90 13.96
C THR A 433 -4.56 22.14 14.04
N THR A 434 -3.83 21.96 12.93
CA THR A 434 -2.37 22.19 12.86
C THR A 434 -1.97 23.52 13.53
N PRO A 435 -0.96 23.56 14.42
CA PRO A 435 0.01 22.50 14.75
C PRO A 435 -0.40 21.62 15.95
N TRP A 436 -1.64 21.69 16.44
CA TRP A 436 -2.08 20.88 17.59
C TRP A 436 -2.39 19.44 17.17
N GLN A 437 -1.69 18.48 17.79
CA GLN A 437 -1.97 17.05 17.65
C GLN A 437 -3.01 16.58 18.68
N HIS A 438 -3.82 15.60 18.31
CA HIS A 438 -4.75 14.91 19.21
C HIS A 438 -4.17 13.57 19.67
N PRO A 439 -4.50 13.10 20.89
CA PRO A 439 -3.94 11.90 21.50
C PRO A 439 -4.60 10.62 20.95
N TYR A 440 -4.55 10.42 19.63
CA TYR A 440 -5.03 9.19 19.02
C TYR A 440 -4.02 8.04 19.21
N PRO A 441 -4.47 6.78 19.40
CA PRO A 441 -3.60 5.62 19.50
C PRO A 441 -2.75 5.41 18.24
N ASP A 442 -1.50 4.97 18.38
CA ASP A 442 -0.67 4.61 17.25
C ASP A 442 -1.04 3.21 16.73
N VAL A 443 -1.71 3.18 15.58
CA VAL A 443 -2.24 1.98 14.90
C VAL A 443 -1.78 1.98 13.43
N PRO A 444 -1.61 0.80 12.78
CA PRO A 444 -1.14 0.71 11.39
C PRO A 444 -1.98 1.49 10.37
N GLU A 445 -3.28 1.61 10.60
CA GLU A 445 -4.27 2.24 9.72
C GLU A 445 -4.14 3.77 9.65
N ARG A 446 -3.42 4.38 10.60
CA ARG A 446 -3.34 5.83 10.77
C ARG A 446 -2.46 6.49 9.73
N PHE A 447 -3.00 7.49 9.05
CA PHE A 447 -2.19 8.34 8.17
C PHE A 447 -1.14 9.14 8.95
N GLU A 448 0.13 8.99 8.57
CA GLU A 448 1.29 9.58 9.26
C GLU A 448 1.83 10.83 8.55
N SER A 449 1.90 10.82 7.21
CA SER A 449 2.49 11.91 6.42
C SER A 449 1.47 12.97 5.97
N TRP A 450 0.31 12.52 5.50
CA TRP A 450 -0.72 13.39 4.92
C TRP A 450 -1.87 13.59 5.91
N ARG A 451 -2.45 14.79 5.92
CA ARG A 451 -3.56 15.17 6.82
C ARG A 451 -4.89 14.59 6.35
N GLN A 452 -4.95 13.26 6.31
CA GLN A 452 -6.01 12.48 5.72
C GLN A 452 -6.85 11.73 6.77
N VAL A 453 -8.06 11.38 6.37
CA VAL A 453 -8.98 10.48 7.10
C VAL A 453 -9.86 9.75 6.07
N LEU A 454 -10.19 8.49 6.33
CA LEU A 454 -11.20 7.74 5.60
C LEU A 454 -12.52 7.72 6.38
N ALA A 455 -13.61 7.34 5.71
CA ALA A 455 -14.79 6.87 6.40
C ALA A 455 -14.62 5.44 6.93
N ALA A 456 -15.45 5.06 7.91
CA ALA A 456 -15.51 3.70 8.43
C ALA A 456 -16.27 2.76 7.48
N GLU A 457 -17.30 3.28 6.82
CA GLU A 457 -18.15 2.56 5.88
C GLU A 457 -17.53 2.53 4.46
N SER A 458 -17.78 1.44 3.74
CA SER A 458 -17.31 1.21 2.37
C SER A 458 -18.45 1.03 1.39
N PHE A 459 -18.30 1.55 0.18
CA PHE A 459 -19.19 1.28 -0.94
C PHE A 459 -18.64 0.11 -1.76
N TYR A 460 -19.36 -1.00 -1.69
CA TYR A 460 -19.08 -2.20 -2.46
C TYR A 460 -20.39 -2.70 -3.07
N LEU A 461 -20.42 -2.83 -4.40
CA LEU A 461 -21.58 -3.22 -5.21
C LEU A 461 -22.78 -2.26 -5.13
N GLY A 462 -23.60 -2.21 -6.19
CA GLY A 462 -24.79 -1.35 -6.24
C GLY A 462 -24.49 0.15 -6.32
N ARG A 463 -25.42 0.96 -5.80
CA ARG A 463 -25.42 2.42 -5.91
C ARG A 463 -25.46 3.08 -4.54
N HIS A 464 -24.59 4.07 -4.32
CA HIS A 464 -24.41 4.78 -3.05
C HIS A 464 -24.33 6.28 -3.28
N TYR A 465 -24.80 7.07 -2.32
CA TYR A 465 -24.77 8.52 -2.35
C TYR A 465 -24.53 9.10 -0.95
N PHE A 466 -23.67 10.11 -0.82
CA PHE A 466 -23.49 10.84 0.44
C PHE A 466 -23.21 12.33 0.18
N GLU A 467 -23.48 13.18 1.18
CA GLU A 467 -23.30 14.63 1.10
C GLU A 467 -22.27 15.12 2.12
N VAL A 468 -21.44 16.07 1.72
CA VAL A 468 -20.45 16.71 2.60
C VAL A 468 -20.45 18.22 2.46
N ASP A 469 -20.45 18.91 3.60
CA ASP A 469 -20.24 20.36 3.70
C ASP A 469 -18.74 20.65 3.88
N ILE A 470 -18.17 21.50 3.02
CA ILE A 470 -16.75 21.87 3.01
C ILE A 470 -16.50 23.35 3.32
N SER A 471 -15.48 23.59 4.15
CA SER A 471 -14.97 24.92 4.47
C SER A 471 -13.44 24.99 4.38
N GLY A 472 -12.94 26.19 4.07
CA GLY A 472 -11.53 26.44 3.78
C GLY A 472 -11.13 26.12 2.33
N GLU A 473 -9.92 26.55 1.97
CA GLU A 473 -9.25 26.23 0.69
C GLU A 473 -8.19 25.14 0.93
N GLY A 474 -7.96 24.28 -0.08
CA GLY A 474 -7.07 23.13 0.03
C GLY A 474 -7.74 21.87 0.61
N THR A 475 -9.07 21.80 0.52
CA THR A 475 -9.88 20.65 0.93
C THR A 475 -10.06 19.69 -0.24
N HIS A 476 -9.89 18.40 0.00
CA HIS A 476 -10.03 17.34 -1.00
C HIS A 476 -11.05 16.32 -0.51
N ILE A 477 -11.85 15.78 -1.44
CA ILE A 477 -12.94 14.83 -1.21
C ILE A 477 -12.84 13.78 -2.30
N GLY A 478 -12.85 12.50 -1.96
CA GLY A 478 -12.77 11.45 -2.96
C GLY A 478 -13.21 10.10 -2.42
N VAL A 479 -12.85 9.07 -3.17
CA VAL A 479 -12.87 7.68 -2.72
C VAL A 479 -11.54 7.01 -3.06
N THR A 480 -11.12 6.06 -2.22
CA THR A 480 -9.93 5.22 -2.42
C THR A 480 -10.19 3.79 -1.95
N TYR A 481 -9.38 2.84 -2.38
CA TYR A 481 -9.32 1.51 -1.75
C TYR A 481 -8.71 1.56 -0.34
N LYS A 482 -8.99 0.54 0.48
CA LYS A 482 -8.41 0.44 1.84
C LYS A 482 -6.92 0.08 1.81
N SER A 483 -6.44 -0.48 0.71
CA SER A 483 -5.03 -0.79 0.41
C SER A 483 -4.12 0.43 0.28
N ILE A 484 -4.64 1.67 0.29
CA ILE A 484 -3.81 2.89 0.29
C ILE A 484 -2.76 2.91 1.41
N ASP A 485 -1.53 3.27 1.07
CA ASP A 485 -0.42 3.38 2.01
C ASP A 485 -0.70 4.43 3.08
N ARG A 486 -0.38 4.10 4.34
CA ARG A 486 -0.64 4.98 5.50
C ARG A 486 0.55 5.86 5.87
N LYS A 487 1.73 5.51 5.36
CA LYS A 487 3.03 6.07 5.75
C LYS A 487 3.85 6.44 4.51
N GLY A 488 4.84 7.30 4.71
CA GLY A 488 5.71 7.78 3.64
C GLY A 488 5.14 9.00 2.91
N ASN A 489 6.03 9.81 2.34
CA ASN A 489 5.69 11.05 1.64
C ASN A 489 5.52 10.86 0.12
N GLU A 490 5.41 9.61 -0.32
CA GLU A 490 5.30 9.22 -1.72
C GLU A 490 3.86 9.38 -2.23
N SER A 491 3.67 9.30 -3.55
CA SER A 491 2.37 9.53 -4.18
C SER A 491 1.33 8.49 -3.78
N ASN A 492 1.75 7.24 -3.51
CA ASN A 492 0.85 6.15 -3.12
C ASN A 492 0.09 6.39 -1.82
N SER A 493 0.67 7.11 -0.84
CA SER A 493 0.01 7.37 0.44
C SER A 493 -0.96 8.56 0.41
N CYS A 494 -1.08 9.25 -0.72
CA CYS A 494 -1.96 10.41 -0.92
C CYS A 494 -3.11 10.09 -1.88
N ILE A 495 -4.34 10.50 -1.54
CA ILE A 495 -5.54 10.28 -2.36
C ILE A 495 -5.54 11.01 -3.73
N THR A 496 -4.49 11.77 -4.03
CA THR A 496 -4.30 12.41 -5.34
C THR A 496 -3.25 11.72 -6.21
N GLY A 497 -2.38 10.88 -5.63
CA GLY A 497 -1.12 10.45 -6.24
C GLY A 497 -1.08 9.01 -6.76
N ASN A 498 -2.16 8.24 -6.63
CA ASN A 498 -2.25 6.85 -7.08
C ASN A 498 -3.41 6.60 -8.05
N ASP A 499 -3.36 5.46 -8.73
CA ASP A 499 -4.31 5.01 -9.77
C ASP A 499 -5.54 4.28 -9.20
N PHE A 500 -5.66 4.20 -7.87
CA PHE A 500 -6.81 3.61 -7.15
C PHE A 500 -7.54 4.61 -6.24
N SER A 501 -7.28 5.90 -6.42
CA SER A 501 -7.98 7.02 -5.79
C SER A 501 -8.55 7.96 -6.85
N TRP A 502 -9.73 8.51 -6.57
CA TRP A 502 -10.41 9.47 -7.43
C TRP A 502 -10.94 10.62 -6.58
N CYS A 503 -10.48 11.84 -6.86
CA CYS A 503 -10.55 12.92 -5.89
C CYS A 503 -10.89 14.27 -6.53
N LEU A 504 -11.69 15.06 -5.81
CA LEU A 504 -12.07 16.42 -6.13
C LEU A 504 -11.47 17.39 -5.11
N GLN A 505 -10.64 18.33 -5.57
CA GLN A 505 -10.01 19.36 -4.76
C GLN A 505 -10.72 20.71 -4.93
N TRP A 506 -10.98 21.41 -3.83
CA TRP A 506 -11.29 22.84 -3.83
C TRP A 506 -10.05 23.67 -3.46
N ASN A 507 -9.43 24.32 -4.44
CA ASN A 507 -8.17 25.05 -4.24
C ASN A 507 -8.34 26.48 -3.69
N GLY A 508 -9.58 26.96 -3.51
CA GLY A 508 -9.91 28.33 -3.11
C GLY A 508 -10.43 29.23 -4.24
N ARG A 509 -10.23 28.84 -5.50
CA ARG A 509 -10.68 29.56 -6.70
C ARG A 509 -11.58 28.70 -7.59
N THR A 510 -11.17 27.47 -7.86
CA THR A 510 -11.86 26.50 -8.72
C THR A 510 -11.79 25.11 -8.11
N PHE A 511 -12.63 24.22 -8.63
CA PHE A 511 -12.42 22.78 -8.46
C PHE A 511 -11.37 22.24 -9.44
N SER A 512 -10.62 21.23 -9.00
CA SER A 512 -9.74 20.40 -9.82
C SER A 512 -10.02 18.92 -9.52
N ALA A 513 -10.06 18.09 -10.56
CA ALA A 513 -10.07 16.64 -10.45
C ALA A 513 -8.64 16.10 -10.31
N TRP A 514 -8.44 15.06 -9.50
CA TRP A 514 -7.15 14.43 -9.23
C TRP A 514 -7.26 12.91 -9.31
N HIS A 515 -6.35 12.29 -10.07
CA HIS A 515 -6.21 10.84 -10.21
C HIS A 515 -4.82 10.52 -10.76
N SER A 516 -4.14 9.50 -10.22
CA SER A 516 -2.80 9.05 -10.68
C SER A 516 -1.77 10.18 -10.81
N ASP A 517 -1.74 11.10 -9.83
CA ASP A 517 -0.86 12.29 -9.77
C ASP A 517 -1.11 13.35 -10.86
N VAL A 518 -2.24 13.27 -11.58
CA VAL A 518 -2.65 14.24 -12.61
C VAL A 518 -3.75 15.17 -12.09
N GLU A 519 -3.45 16.47 -12.06
CA GLU A 519 -4.46 17.53 -11.84
C GLU A 519 -5.18 17.91 -13.13
N THR A 520 -6.52 17.92 -13.12
CA THR A 520 -7.38 18.42 -14.20
C THR A 520 -8.27 19.56 -13.68
N PRO A 521 -7.95 20.83 -13.97
CA PRO A 521 -8.78 21.97 -13.55
C PRO A 521 -10.15 22.00 -14.23
N LEU A 522 -11.22 22.15 -13.44
CA LEU A 522 -12.60 21.98 -13.91
C LEU A 522 -13.34 23.30 -14.21
N ASN A 523 -12.78 24.46 -13.78
CA ASN A 523 -13.39 25.79 -13.93
C ASN A 523 -14.82 25.94 -13.36
N VAL A 524 -15.20 25.09 -12.40
CA VAL A 524 -16.50 25.15 -11.71
C VAL A 524 -16.46 26.09 -10.51
N ASN A 525 -17.53 26.88 -10.35
CA ASN A 525 -17.73 27.81 -9.22
C ASN A 525 -17.82 27.09 -7.87
N LYS A 526 -17.61 27.82 -6.76
CA LYS A 526 -17.66 27.23 -5.41
C LYS A 526 -19.05 26.68 -5.07
N PHE A 527 -19.10 25.41 -4.71
CA PHE A 527 -20.16 24.81 -3.92
C PHE A 527 -19.67 24.60 -2.47
N ASN A 528 -20.51 24.89 -1.48
CA ASN A 528 -20.20 24.56 -0.08
C ASN A 528 -20.57 23.10 0.24
N ARG A 529 -21.58 22.56 -0.43
CA ARG A 529 -21.99 21.16 -0.28
C ARG A 529 -21.72 20.38 -1.55
N ILE A 530 -21.09 19.22 -1.39
CA ILE A 530 -20.76 18.29 -2.45
C ILE A 530 -21.50 16.98 -2.20
N GLY A 531 -22.31 16.56 -3.16
CA GLY A 531 -22.90 15.24 -3.22
C GLY A 531 -21.99 14.31 -4.02
N VAL A 532 -21.68 13.14 -3.49
CA VAL A 532 -20.82 12.14 -4.13
C VAL A 532 -21.67 10.90 -4.39
N TYR A 533 -21.76 10.50 -5.66
CA TYR A 533 -22.53 9.36 -6.13
C TYR A 533 -21.61 8.28 -6.71
N VAL A 534 -21.84 7.03 -6.35
CA VAL A 534 -21.11 5.86 -6.82
C VAL A 534 -22.10 4.84 -7.38
N ASP A 535 -21.91 4.42 -8.63
CA ASP A 535 -22.53 3.22 -9.21
C ASP A 535 -21.41 2.20 -9.44
N TYR A 536 -21.18 1.37 -8.41
CA TYR A 536 -20.04 0.45 -8.36
C TYR A 536 -20.09 -0.57 -9.51
N THR A 537 -21.29 -1.05 -9.83
CA THR A 537 -21.51 -2.05 -10.89
C THR A 537 -21.24 -1.50 -12.29
N ARG A 538 -21.43 -0.20 -12.51
CA ARG A 538 -21.08 0.48 -13.77
C ARG A 538 -19.69 1.12 -13.79
N GLY A 539 -18.96 1.12 -12.67
CA GLY A 539 -17.66 1.78 -12.61
C GLY A 539 -17.74 3.31 -12.67
N LEU A 540 -18.83 3.90 -12.17
CA LEU A 540 -19.08 5.34 -12.25
C LEU A 540 -18.96 5.98 -10.86
N LEU A 541 -18.17 7.05 -10.75
CA LEU A 541 -18.12 7.95 -9.61
C LEU A 541 -18.40 9.38 -10.10
N ALA A 542 -19.37 10.06 -9.51
CA ALA A 542 -19.77 11.41 -9.93
C ALA A 542 -19.91 12.36 -8.74
N PHE A 543 -19.41 13.59 -8.92
CA PHE A 543 -19.45 14.67 -7.94
C PHE A 543 -20.43 15.75 -8.39
N TYR A 544 -21.28 16.19 -7.46
CA TYR A 544 -22.33 17.18 -7.69
C TYR A 544 -22.25 18.32 -6.69
N GLY A 545 -22.43 19.54 -7.17
CA GLY A 545 -22.70 20.71 -6.33
C GLY A 545 -24.15 20.69 -5.90
N VAL A 546 -24.39 20.66 -4.59
CA VAL A 546 -25.75 20.63 -4.02
C VAL A 546 -26.18 22.06 -3.68
N GLY A 547 -27.22 22.53 -4.35
CA GLY A 547 -27.86 23.84 -4.16
C GLY A 547 -29.34 23.75 -4.51
N ASP A 548 -29.90 24.79 -5.13
CA ASP A 548 -31.28 24.76 -5.66
C ASP A 548 -31.48 23.68 -6.75
N THR A 549 -30.38 23.27 -7.40
CA THR A 549 -30.32 22.16 -8.36
C THR A 549 -29.08 21.30 -8.12
N MET A 550 -29.15 20.02 -8.48
CA MET A 550 -27.99 19.12 -8.53
C MET A 550 -27.14 19.47 -9.75
N THR A 551 -26.01 20.15 -9.56
CA THR A 551 -25.13 20.58 -10.65
C THR A 551 -23.95 19.61 -10.77
N PRO A 552 -23.73 18.91 -11.89
CA PRO A 552 -22.56 18.05 -12.04
C PRO A 552 -21.27 18.88 -12.02
N ILE A 553 -20.26 18.40 -11.27
CA ILE A 553 -18.92 19.00 -11.18
C ILE A 553 -17.94 18.17 -12.00
N HIS A 554 -17.91 16.86 -11.80
CA HIS A 554 -17.03 15.93 -12.51
C HIS A 554 -17.53 14.49 -12.39
N GLU A 555 -17.13 13.64 -13.34
CA GLU A 555 -17.38 12.21 -13.32
C GLU A 555 -16.11 11.43 -13.73
N TYR A 556 -15.90 10.30 -13.06
CA TYR A 556 -14.87 9.33 -13.36
C TYR A 556 -15.53 8.01 -13.80
N GLN A 557 -14.96 7.41 -14.84
CA GLN A 557 -15.33 6.10 -15.34
C GLN A 557 -14.12 5.17 -15.16
N ALA A 558 -14.21 4.19 -14.25
CA ALA A 558 -13.11 3.33 -13.84
C ALA A 558 -13.59 1.90 -13.50
N GLU A 559 -12.73 0.90 -13.63
CA GLU A 559 -13.01 -0.46 -13.15
C GLU A 559 -12.64 -0.57 -11.66
N PHE A 560 -13.64 -0.67 -10.78
CA PHE A 560 -13.40 -0.79 -9.33
C PHE A 560 -13.07 -2.24 -8.93
N LEU A 561 -11.92 -2.41 -8.28
CA LEU A 561 -11.33 -3.72 -7.93
C LEU A 561 -11.50 -4.07 -6.44
N GLU A 562 -11.58 -3.06 -5.56
CA GLU A 562 -11.81 -3.22 -4.12
C GLU A 562 -12.99 -2.32 -3.65
N PRO A 563 -13.56 -2.58 -2.45
CA PRO A 563 -14.48 -1.65 -1.80
C PRO A 563 -13.93 -0.21 -1.73
N LEU A 564 -14.77 0.76 -2.10
CA LEU A 564 -14.44 2.18 -2.12
C LEU A 564 -14.74 2.84 -0.77
N TYR A 565 -13.74 3.47 -0.16
CA TYR A 565 -13.89 4.23 1.08
C TYR A 565 -13.90 5.73 0.78
N PRO A 566 -14.92 6.51 1.20
CA PRO A 566 -14.87 7.96 1.24
C PRO A 566 -13.59 8.47 1.91
N ALA A 567 -12.93 9.43 1.27
CA ALA A 567 -11.58 9.82 1.63
C ALA A 567 -11.39 11.33 1.55
N PHE A 568 -10.67 11.90 2.52
CA PHE A 568 -10.64 13.34 2.73
C PHE A 568 -9.24 13.80 3.10
N TRP A 569 -8.74 14.85 2.43
CA TRP A 569 -7.46 15.50 2.76
C TRP A 569 -7.68 16.98 3.04
N LEU A 570 -7.38 17.39 4.28
CA LEU A 570 -7.52 18.75 4.76
C LEU A 570 -6.13 19.39 4.85
N SER A 571 -5.65 19.98 3.76
CA SER A 571 -4.24 20.41 3.67
C SER A 571 -3.92 21.64 4.54
N LYS A 572 -4.86 22.58 4.71
CA LYS A 572 -4.62 23.86 5.41
C LYS A 572 -5.32 23.92 6.77
N LYS A 573 -4.76 24.74 7.67
CA LYS A 573 -5.34 25.04 8.98
C LYS A 573 -6.79 25.55 8.82
N GLU A 574 -7.69 25.18 9.73
CA GLU A 574 -9.10 25.61 9.73
C GLU A 574 -9.91 25.14 8.50
N ASN A 575 -9.36 24.24 7.66
CA ASN A 575 -10.19 23.40 6.81
C ASN A 575 -11.14 22.57 7.70
N VAL A 576 -12.40 22.46 7.27
CA VAL A 576 -13.44 21.66 7.92
C VAL A 576 -14.18 20.87 6.85
N VAL A 577 -14.46 19.60 7.13
CA VAL A 577 -15.41 18.78 6.37
C VAL A 577 -16.42 18.20 7.36
N ALA A 578 -17.70 18.29 7.03
CA ALA A 578 -18.78 17.66 7.78
C ALA A 578 -19.59 16.73 6.86
N LEU A 579 -19.77 15.48 7.27
CA LEU A 579 -20.65 14.49 6.66
C LEU A 579 -22.08 14.85 7.07
N VAL A 580 -22.95 15.08 6.09
CA VAL A 580 -24.30 15.59 6.31
C VAL A 580 -25.32 14.46 6.25
N ALA A 581 -26.31 14.47 7.15
CA ALA A 581 -27.39 13.51 7.08
C ALA A 581 -28.26 13.76 5.83
N PRO A 582 -28.64 12.72 5.06
CA PRO A 582 -29.37 12.90 3.81
C PRO A 582 -30.68 13.68 4.00
N GLY A 583 -30.83 14.80 3.28
CA GLY A 583 -32.00 15.68 3.39
C GLY A 583 -31.95 16.76 4.46
N GLU A 584 -30.87 16.91 5.23
CA GLU A 584 -30.70 18.09 6.10
C GLU A 584 -30.55 19.38 5.26
N PRO A 585 -31.26 20.47 5.60
CA PRO A 585 -31.16 21.72 4.85
C PRO A 585 -29.75 22.31 4.93
N LEU A 586 -29.36 23.04 3.87
CA LEU A 586 -28.11 23.80 3.82
C LEU A 586 -28.01 24.72 5.05
N ARG A 587 -26.90 24.64 5.79
CA ARG A 587 -26.57 25.56 6.89
C ARG A 587 -26.37 26.97 6.30
N LEU A 588 -27.44 27.75 6.24
CA LEU A 588 -27.40 29.17 5.87
C LEU A 588 -26.38 29.89 6.78
N LYS A 589 -25.54 30.73 6.17
CA LYS A 589 -24.49 31.47 6.88
C LYS A 589 -25.09 32.26 8.04
N SER A 590 -24.44 32.19 9.21
CA SER A 590 -24.74 33.05 10.35
C SER A 590 -24.75 34.53 9.93
N PRO A 591 -25.65 35.36 10.48
CA PRO A 591 -25.66 36.79 10.18
C PRO A 591 -24.34 37.44 10.60
N SER A 592 -23.87 38.38 9.77
CA SER A 592 -22.67 39.17 10.05
C SER A 592 -22.76 39.87 11.42
N PRO A 593 -21.64 40.05 12.14
CA PRO A 593 -21.65 40.81 13.38
C PRO A 593 -22.13 42.25 13.13
N PRO A 594 -22.82 42.88 14.09
CA PRO A 594 -23.33 44.24 13.93
C PRO A 594 -22.18 45.21 13.71
N SER A 595 -22.28 46.03 12.66
CA SER A 595 -21.35 47.11 12.39
C SER A 595 -21.32 48.12 13.54
N SER A 596 -20.14 48.39 14.08
CA SER A 596 -19.91 49.43 15.09
C SER A 596 -20.50 50.78 14.64
N PRO A 597 -21.07 51.59 15.54
CA PRO A 597 -21.71 52.85 15.19
C PRO A 597 -20.71 53.85 14.59
N ALA A 598 -21.16 54.57 13.57
CA ALA A 598 -20.37 55.60 12.92
C ALA A 598 -20.07 56.77 13.89
N ASN A 599 -18.85 57.32 13.80
CA ASN A 599 -18.47 58.53 14.53
C ASN A 599 -19.46 59.67 14.24
N GLY A 600 -20.08 60.22 15.29
CA GLY A 600 -20.87 61.44 15.19
C GLY A 600 -19.99 62.62 14.77
N ALA A 601 -20.36 63.30 13.69
CA ALA A 601 -19.69 64.51 13.26
C ALA A 601 -19.96 65.65 14.23
N ILE A 602 -18.91 66.44 14.50
CA ILE A 602 -18.98 67.68 15.29
C ILE A 602 -19.81 68.71 14.50
N ILE A 603 -20.85 69.27 15.12
CA ILE A 603 -21.44 70.56 14.72
C ILE A 603 -21.70 71.39 15.98
N SER A 604 -21.00 72.52 16.05
CA SER A 604 -21.20 73.69 16.93
C SER A 604 -21.14 73.47 18.45
#